data_AF-A0A0Q8WAV6-F1
#
_entry.id   AF-A0A0Q8WAV6-F1
#
_cell.length_a   1.000
_cell.length_b   1.000
_cell.length_c   1.000
_cell.angle_alpha   90.00
_cell.angle_beta   90.00
_cell.angle_gamma   90.00
#
_symmetry.space_group_name_H-M   'P 1'
#
loop_
_entity.id
_entity.type
_entity.pdbx_description
1 polymer ?
#
loop_
_entity_poly.entity_id
_entity_poly.type
_entity_poly.pdbx_seq_one_letter_code
_entity_poly.pdbx_strand_id
1 'polypeptide(L)'
;MNGFSVNLWILNLVATTWEEQADNLRAARKRLTAAGEQSDTLGDRIGPVAKAYFETWGAEAGSQATAAQGHAKALSKAASSYSLLDEESANRLRALVPWDMGSSVKPSPVFPVYVSGPLGGPLGFTDLAQPNLPEPPVRGPQP
;
A
#
# COMPACT_ATOMS: atom_id res chain seq x y z
N MET A 1 -4.11 -11.36 6.56
CA MET A 1 -3.18 -10.27 6.18
C MET A 1 -3.42 -9.11 7.14
N ASN A 2 -2.41 -8.74 7.91
CA ASN A 2 -2.37 -7.57 8.79
C ASN A 2 -2.14 -6.29 7.94
N GLY A 3 -2.74 -5.17 8.34
CA GLY A 3 -2.67 -3.90 7.58
C GLY A 3 -1.24 -3.39 7.31
N PHE A 4 -0.28 -3.79 8.13
CA PHE A 4 1.13 -3.45 7.95
C PHE A 4 1.77 -4.13 6.72
N SER A 5 1.50 -5.42 6.50
CA SER A 5 1.98 -6.14 5.31
C SER A 5 1.35 -5.60 4.02
N VAL A 6 0.11 -5.13 4.11
CA VAL A 6 -0.56 -4.43 3.00
C VAL A 6 0.15 -3.11 2.69
N ASN A 7 0.53 -2.33 3.71
CA ASN A 7 1.27 -1.08 3.51
C ASN A 7 2.66 -1.29 2.89
N LEU A 8 3.42 -2.29 3.34
CA LEU A 8 4.71 -2.63 2.74
C LEU A 8 4.57 -3.08 1.28
N TRP A 9 3.55 -3.87 0.98
CA TRP A 9 3.27 -4.29 -0.39
C TRP A 9 2.92 -3.10 -1.29
N ILE A 10 2.05 -2.18 -0.81
CA ILE A 10 1.68 -0.98 -1.57
C ILE A 10 2.92 -0.11 -1.85
N LEU A 11 3.80 0.11 -0.86
CA LEU A 11 5.01 0.91 -1.04
C LEU A 11 5.93 0.33 -2.12
N ASN A 12 6.13 -0.99 -2.11
CA ASN A 12 6.93 -1.67 -3.13
C ASN A 12 6.26 -1.62 -4.51
N LEU A 13 4.95 -1.82 -4.59
CA LEU A 13 4.21 -1.73 -5.86
C LEU A 13 4.35 -0.33 -6.47
N VAL A 14 4.12 0.71 -5.68
CA VAL A 14 4.22 2.10 -6.15
C VAL A 14 5.67 2.43 -6.53
N ALA A 15 6.67 1.90 -5.80
CA ALA A 15 8.08 2.04 -6.19
C ALA A 15 8.37 1.42 -7.57
N THR A 16 7.86 0.21 -7.83
CA THR A 16 7.98 -0.44 -9.15
C THR A 16 7.32 0.38 -10.25
N THR A 17 6.11 0.89 -10.02
CA THR A 17 5.43 1.76 -10.99
C THR A 17 6.24 3.02 -11.32
N TRP A 18 6.89 3.64 -10.34
CA TRP A 18 7.75 4.79 -10.58
C TRP A 18 9.02 4.43 -11.37
N GLU A 19 9.61 3.26 -11.16
CA GLU A 19 10.77 2.81 -11.96
C GLU A 19 10.35 2.54 -13.41
N GLU A 20 9.20 1.91 -13.64
CA GLU A 20 8.64 1.70 -14.99
C GLU A 20 8.37 3.04 -15.70
N GLN A 21 7.85 4.04 -14.98
CA GLN A 21 7.69 5.39 -15.52
C GLN A 21 9.03 6.03 -15.88
N ALA A 22 10.05 5.87 -15.03
CA ALA A 22 11.39 6.36 -15.33
C ALA A 22 11.95 5.70 -16.61
N ASP A 23 11.75 4.39 -16.79
CA ASP A 23 12.19 3.67 -17.99
C ASP A 23 11.43 4.11 -19.25
N ASN A 24 10.12 4.31 -19.15
CA ASN A 24 9.31 4.83 -20.25
C ASN A 24 9.77 6.24 -20.67
N LEU A 25 10.10 7.11 -19.70
CA LEU A 25 10.62 8.45 -19.98
C LEU A 25 12.03 8.41 -20.58
N ARG A 26 12.90 7.49 -20.13
CA ARG A 26 14.22 7.25 -20.76
C ARG A 26 14.06 6.78 -22.21
N ALA A 27 13.11 5.89 -22.47
CA ALA A 27 12.82 5.42 -23.82
C ALA A 27 12.25 6.55 -24.71
N ALA A 28 11.34 7.37 -24.18
CA ALA A 28 10.81 8.54 -24.86
C ALA A 28 11.92 9.53 -25.21
N ARG A 29 12.82 9.83 -24.27
CA ARG A 29 14.01 10.67 -24.51
C ARG A 29 14.87 10.12 -25.64
N LYS A 30 15.18 8.82 -25.65
CA LYS A 30 15.96 8.20 -26.74
C LYS A 30 15.29 8.40 -28.10
N ARG A 31 13.96 8.24 -28.18
CA ARG A 31 13.18 8.47 -29.41
C ARG A 31 13.22 9.93 -29.84
N LEU A 32 13.11 10.87 -28.90
CA LEU A 32 13.22 12.31 -29.18
C LEU A 32 14.62 12.68 -29.69
N THR A 33 15.68 12.13 -29.10
CA THR A 33 17.05 12.35 -29.57
C THR A 33 17.24 11.83 -30.99
N ALA A 34 16.79 10.59 -31.27
CA ALA A 34 16.87 10.02 -32.61
C ALA A 34 16.06 10.82 -33.65
N ALA A 35 14.89 11.35 -33.28
CA ALA A 35 14.11 12.23 -34.14
C ALA A 35 14.81 13.60 -34.36
N GLY A 36 15.47 14.12 -33.33
CA GLY A 36 16.27 15.34 -33.40
C GLY A 36 17.46 15.23 -34.34
N GLU A 37 18.10 14.05 -34.44
CA GLU A 37 19.19 13.81 -35.41
C GLU A 37 18.73 13.94 -36.87
N GLN A 38 17.43 13.81 -37.13
CA GLN A 38 16.83 13.96 -38.46
C GLN A 38 16.33 15.39 -38.72
N SER A 39 16.47 16.34 -37.78
CA SER A 39 15.91 17.69 -37.92
C SER A 39 16.47 18.46 -39.11
N ASP A 40 17.70 18.17 -39.52
CA ASP A 40 18.36 18.85 -40.63
C ASP A 40 17.69 18.53 -41.99
N THR A 41 16.95 17.42 -42.06
CA THR A 41 16.15 17.05 -43.24
C THR A 41 14.91 17.92 -43.44
N LEU A 42 14.52 18.72 -42.43
CA LEU A 42 13.36 19.60 -42.47
C LEU A 42 13.63 20.94 -43.18
N GLY A 43 14.87 21.16 -43.62
CA GLY A 43 15.33 22.37 -44.29
C GLY A 43 15.60 23.55 -43.35
N ASP A 44 16.35 24.53 -43.85
CA ASP A 44 17.00 25.59 -43.04
C ASP A 44 16.05 26.44 -42.19
N ARG A 45 14.78 26.56 -42.60
CA ARG A 45 13.78 27.35 -41.87
C ARG A 45 13.18 26.61 -40.68
N ILE A 46 13.01 25.28 -40.79
CA ILE A 46 12.30 24.47 -39.79
C ILE A 46 13.28 23.68 -38.92
N GLY A 47 14.39 23.21 -39.50
CA GLY A 47 15.40 22.41 -38.83
C GLY A 47 15.88 22.99 -37.49
N PRO A 48 16.30 24.28 -37.42
CA PRO A 48 16.75 24.88 -36.16
C PRO A 48 15.67 24.92 -35.07
N VAL A 49 14.42 25.21 -35.43
CA VAL A 49 13.29 25.27 -34.49
C VAL A 49 12.92 23.86 -34.00
N ALA A 50 12.89 22.89 -34.91
CA ALA A 50 12.65 21.49 -34.57
C ALA A 50 13.75 20.94 -33.65
N LYS A 51 15.03 21.26 -33.93
CA LYS A 51 16.16 20.87 -33.10
C LYS A 51 16.02 21.42 -31.68
N ALA A 52 15.72 22.71 -31.52
CA ALA A 52 15.49 23.32 -30.21
C ALA A 52 14.31 22.67 -29.46
N TYR A 53 13.25 22.31 -30.18
CA TYR A 53 12.13 21.56 -29.61
C TYR A 53 12.57 20.19 -29.07
N PHE A 54 13.28 19.39 -29.88
CA PHE A 54 13.74 18.06 -29.47
C PHE A 54 14.74 18.11 -28.31
N GLU A 55 15.64 19.08 -28.31
CA GLU A 55 16.58 19.31 -27.20
C GLU A 55 15.85 19.65 -25.90
N THR A 56 14.89 20.58 -25.96
CA THR A 56 14.10 21.01 -24.79
C THR A 56 13.30 19.85 -24.21
N TRP A 57 12.53 19.15 -25.04
CA TRP A 57 11.71 18.02 -24.58
C TRP A 57 12.54 16.80 -24.19
N GLY A 58 13.68 16.58 -24.84
CA GLY A 58 14.64 15.55 -24.46
C GLY A 58 15.24 15.81 -23.08
N ALA A 59 15.57 17.06 -22.77
CA ALA A 59 16.03 17.47 -21.44
C ALA A 59 14.94 17.30 -20.38
N GLU A 60 13.71 17.74 -20.66
CA GLU A 60 12.58 17.59 -19.75
C GLU A 60 12.26 16.12 -19.45
N ALA A 61 12.16 15.28 -20.49
CA ALA A 61 11.97 13.84 -20.31
C ALA A 61 13.10 13.20 -19.48
N GLY A 62 14.33 13.68 -19.65
CA GLY A 62 15.46 13.26 -18.82
C GLY A 62 15.32 13.66 -17.34
N SER A 63 14.94 14.90 -17.07
CA SER A 63 14.69 15.43 -15.73
C SER A 63 13.58 14.64 -15.02
N GLN A 64 12.46 14.43 -15.71
CA GLN A 64 11.32 13.68 -15.18
C GLN A 64 11.67 12.20 -14.93
N ALA A 65 12.47 11.57 -15.79
CA ALA A 65 12.96 10.21 -15.55
C ALA A 65 13.81 10.12 -14.28
N THR A 66 14.67 11.12 -14.03
CA THR A 66 15.48 11.19 -12.81
C THR A 66 14.59 11.40 -11.57
N ALA A 67 13.58 12.26 -11.65
CA ALA A 67 12.63 12.49 -10.56
C ALA A 67 11.83 11.22 -10.23
N ALA A 68 11.27 10.56 -11.25
CA ALA A 68 10.55 9.30 -11.12
C ALA A 68 11.41 8.21 -10.44
N GLN A 69 12.66 8.05 -10.89
CA GLN A 69 13.59 7.12 -10.24
C GLN A 69 13.91 7.52 -8.79
N GLY A 70 14.00 8.82 -8.50
CA GLY A 70 14.15 9.34 -7.14
C GLY A 70 12.99 8.91 -6.24
N HIS A 71 11.75 9.02 -6.73
CA HIS A 71 10.56 8.56 -6.02
C HIS A 71 10.56 7.05 -5.79
N ALA A 72 10.90 6.25 -6.81
CA ALA A 72 11.02 4.80 -6.68
C ALA A 72 12.01 4.41 -5.57
N LYS A 73 13.20 5.02 -5.58
CA LYS A 73 14.23 4.80 -4.55
C LYS A 73 13.78 5.22 -3.15
N ALA A 74 13.11 6.37 -3.02
CA ALA A 74 12.61 6.85 -1.74
C ALA A 74 11.55 5.91 -1.15
N LEU A 75 10.63 5.41 -1.97
CA LEU A 75 9.58 4.48 -1.56
C LEU A 75 10.15 3.11 -1.19
N SER A 76 11.08 2.58 -1.99
CA SER A 76 11.77 1.32 -1.68
C SER A 76 12.55 1.43 -0.37
N LYS A 77 13.28 2.53 -0.16
CA LYS A 77 13.98 2.79 1.10
C LYS A 77 13.01 2.88 2.28
N ALA A 78 11.87 3.57 2.12
CA ALA A 78 10.86 3.65 3.16
C ALA A 78 10.32 2.26 3.52
N ALA A 79 10.01 1.42 2.53
CA ALA A 79 9.57 0.05 2.76
C ALA A 79 10.61 -0.77 3.56
N SER A 80 11.90 -0.67 3.20
CA SER A 80 12.97 -1.33 3.95
C SER A 80 13.08 -0.82 5.40
N SER A 81 12.99 0.50 5.61
CA SER A 81 13.03 1.09 6.96
C SER A 81 11.85 0.65 7.82
N TYR A 82 10.65 0.57 7.26
CA TYR A 82 9.48 0.06 7.99
C TYR A 82 9.65 -1.42 8.35
N SER A 83 10.14 -2.25 7.43
CA SER A 83 10.39 -3.67 7.71
C SER A 83 11.40 -3.88 8.84
N LEU A 84 12.49 -3.10 8.86
CA LEU A 84 13.50 -3.17 9.92
C LEU A 84 12.94 -2.72 11.28
N LEU A 85 12.17 -1.63 11.30
CA LEU A 85 11.57 -1.12 12.52
C LEU A 85 10.54 -2.12 13.11
N ASP A 86 9.80 -2.81 12.25
CA ASP A 86 8.84 -3.84 12.67
C ASP A 86 9.55 -5.04 13.28
N GLU A 87 10.61 -5.53 12.63
CA GLU A 87 11.42 -6.63 13.17
C GLU A 87 12.04 -6.27 14.54
N GLU A 88 12.57 -5.06 14.68
CA GLU A 88 13.09 -4.57 15.94
C GLU A 88 12.00 -4.47 17.02
N SER A 89 10.83 -3.95 16.66
CA SER A 89 9.69 -3.82 17.57
C SER A 89 9.17 -5.19 18.01
N ALA A 90 9.06 -6.15 17.08
CA ALA A 90 8.71 -7.52 17.37
C ALA A 90 9.72 -8.20 18.30
N ASN A 91 11.02 -7.97 18.10
CA ASN A 91 12.07 -8.49 18.97
C ASN A 91 12.02 -7.88 20.38
N ARG A 92 11.78 -6.57 20.51
CA ARG A 92 11.60 -5.91 21.81
C ARG A 92 10.37 -6.43 22.55
N LEU A 93 9.24 -6.57 21.86
CA LEU A 93 8.03 -7.18 22.44
C LEU A 93 8.31 -8.62 22.86
N ARG A 94 9.06 -9.38 22.05
CA ARG A 94 9.45 -10.75 22.41
C ARG A 94 10.31 -10.80 23.68
N ALA A 95 11.20 -9.84 23.87
CA ALA A 95 12.02 -9.77 25.07
C ALA A 95 11.24 -9.42 26.35
N LEU A 96 10.09 -8.73 26.22
CA LEU A 96 9.28 -8.26 27.35
C LEU A 96 8.24 -9.27 27.83
N VAL A 97 7.77 -10.17 26.95
CA VAL A 97 6.75 -11.15 27.29
C VAL A 97 7.43 -12.47 27.67
N PRO A 98 7.15 -13.06 28.85
CA PRO A 98 7.51 -14.44 29.13
C PRO A 98 6.62 -15.35 28.26
N TRP A 99 7.08 -15.68 27.05
CA TRP A 99 6.36 -16.55 26.12
C TRP A 99 6.13 -17.97 26.68
N ASP A 100 6.75 -18.29 27.81
CA ASP A 100 6.57 -19.52 28.59
C ASP A 100 5.28 -19.54 29.44
N MET A 101 4.48 -18.47 29.46
CA MET A 101 3.15 -18.51 30.13
C MET A 101 2.06 -19.25 29.31
N GLY A 102 2.46 -20.14 28.40
CA GLY A 102 1.56 -21.00 27.62
C GLY A 102 0.82 -22.09 28.42
N SER A 103 0.97 -22.17 29.75
CA SER A 103 0.33 -23.25 30.54
C SER A 103 -0.21 -22.87 31.92
N SER A 104 -0.22 -21.60 32.36
CA SER A 104 -0.71 -21.26 33.71
C SER A 104 -1.53 -19.98 33.87
N VAL A 105 -2.11 -19.45 32.79
CA VAL A 105 -3.32 -18.64 32.95
C VAL A 105 -4.48 -19.60 33.21
N LYS A 106 -4.67 -19.99 34.48
CA LYS A 106 -5.92 -20.66 34.88
C LYS A 106 -7.06 -19.70 34.50
N PRO A 107 -8.12 -20.16 33.79
CA PRO A 107 -9.29 -19.33 33.59
C PRO A 107 -9.75 -18.85 34.97
N SER A 108 -9.94 -17.54 35.12
CA SER A 108 -10.48 -16.99 36.36
C SER A 108 -11.73 -17.79 36.72
N PRO A 109 -11.90 -18.24 37.97
CA PRO A 109 -13.15 -18.87 38.36
C PRO A 109 -14.26 -17.89 38.02
N VAL A 110 -15.25 -18.35 37.26
CA VAL A 110 -16.48 -17.62 37.01
C VAL A 110 -17.07 -17.32 38.38
N PHE A 111 -16.95 -16.08 38.86
CA PHE A 111 -17.66 -15.68 40.07
C PHE A 111 -19.15 -15.70 39.72
N PRO A 112 -19.99 -16.49 40.41
CA PRO A 112 -21.41 -16.37 40.24
C PRO A 112 -21.80 -14.96 40.65
N VAL A 113 -22.38 -14.20 39.72
CA VAL A 113 -23.03 -12.93 40.03
C VAL A 113 -24.21 -13.27 40.92
N TYR A 114 -24.04 -13.15 42.23
CA TYR A 114 -25.15 -13.19 43.18
C TYR A 114 -25.96 -11.91 43.01
N VAL A 115 -26.95 -11.93 42.11
CA VAL A 115 -28.05 -10.98 42.17
C VAL A 115 -28.87 -11.37 43.40
N SER A 116 -28.68 -10.63 44.49
CA SER A 116 -29.50 -10.76 45.70
C SER A 116 -30.90 -10.24 45.38
N GLY A 117 -31.81 -11.15 45.02
CA GLY A 117 -33.24 -10.91 44.89
C GLY A 117 -34.00 -12.10 45.48
N PRO A 118 -35.09 -11.89 46.24
CA PRO A 118 -35.75 -12.97 46.93
C PRO A 118 -36.57 -13.80 45.93
N LEU A 119 -36.52 -15.12 46.06
CA LEU A 119 -37.37 -16.15 45.42
C LEU A 119 -36.85 -16.74 44.09
N GLY A 120 -36.05 -17.81 44.22
CA GLY A 120 -36.36 -19.15 43.70
C GLY A 120 -36.53 -19.40 42.19
N GLY A 121 -35.59 -20.15 41.60
CA GLY A 121 -35.85 -21.04 40.44
C GLY A 121 -34.80 -21.00 39.33
N PRO A 122 -34.38 -22.15 38.75
CA PRO A 122 -33.47 -22.17 37.61
C PRO A 122 -34.26 -21.90 36.32
N LEU A 123 -33.98 -20.78 35.66
CA LEU A 123 -34.52 -20.51 34.32
C LEU A 123 -33.49 -20.87 33.26
N GLY A 124 -33.91 -21.81 32.41
CA GLY A 124 -33.12 -22.38 31.33
C GLY A 124 -32.72 -21.38 30.26
N PHE A 125 -31.78 -21.84 29.42
CA PHE A 125 -31.40 -21.21 28.16
C PHE A 125 -32.63 -21.00 27.29
N THR A 126 -33.13 -19.77 27.21
CA THR A 126 -33.93 -19.33 26.06
C THR A 126 -33.87 -17.83 25.89
N ASP A 127 -33.74 -17.46 24.61
CA ASP A 127 -34.11 -16.17 24.02
C ASP A 127 -33.03 -15.08 23.94
N LEU A 128 -32.11 -15.24 22.98
CA LEU A 128 -31.46 -14.09 22.35
C LEU A 128 -32.45 -13.51 21.33
N ALA A 129 -33.20 -12.49 21.76
CA ALA A 129 -33.87 -11.58 20.84
C ALA A 129 -32.82 -10.97 19.90
N GLN A 130 -32.86 -11.34 18.62
CA GLN A 130 -32.08 -10.71 17.56
C GLN A 130 -32.58 -9.26 17.35
N PRO A 131 -31.69 -8.25 17.27
CA PRO A 131 -32.10 -6.96 16.75
C PRO A 131 -32.25 -7.04 15.22
N ASN A 132 -33.45 -6.73 14.73
CA ASN A 132 -33.80 -6.59 13.31
C ASN A 132 -32.81 -5.70 12.54
N LEU A 133 -32.14 -6.27 11.54
CA LEU A 133 -31.46 -5.51 10.48
C LEU A 133 -32.39 -5.43 9.25
N PRO A 134 -32.55 -4.26 8.60
CA PRO A 134 -33.34 -4.15 7.38
C PRO A 134 -32.66 -4.87 6.21
N GLU A 135 -33.45 -5.59 5.40
CA GLU A 135 -32.96 -6.35 4.23
C GLU A 135 -32.38 -5.43 3.13
N PRO A 136 -31.30 -5.83 2.43
CA PRO A 136 -30.84 -5.13 1.23
C PRO A 136 -31.73 -5.43 0.02
N PRO A 137 -31.92 -4.48 -0.92
CA PRO A 137 -32.77 -4.67 -2.09
C PRO A 137 -32.22 -5.72 -3.06
N VAL A 138 -33.10 -6.62 -3.49
CA VAL A 138 -32.84 -7.65 -4.50
C VAL A 138 -32.55 -7.00 -5.85
N ARG A 139 -31.34 -7.19 -6.39
CA ARG A 139 -31.01 -6.80 -7.77
C ARG A 139 -31.42 -7.93 -8.71
N GLY A 140 -32.55 -7.77 -9.39
CA GLY A 140 -33.01 -8.66 -10.47
C GLY A 140 -32.11 -8.61 -11.72
N PRO A 141 -32.26 -9.58 -12.64
CA PRO A 141 -31.32 -9.80 -13.74
C PRO A 141 -31.38 -8.69 -14.80
N GLN A 142 -30.23 -8.41 -15.41
CA GLN A 142 -30.10 -7.46 -16.52
C GLN A 142 -30.86 -7.95 -17.77
N PRO A 143 -31.51 -7.03 -18.49
CA PRO A 143 -31.59 -7.06 -19.94
C PRO A 143 -30.46 -6.24 -20.59
#